data_AF-A0A397SDZ1-F1
#
_entry.id   AF-A0A397SDZ1-F1
#
_cell.length_a   1.000
_cell.length_b   1.000
_cell.length_c   1.000
_cell.angle_alpha   90.00
_cell.angle_beta   90.00
_cell.angle_gamma   90.00
#
_symmetry.space_group_name_H-M   'P 1'
#
loop_
_entity.id
_entity.type
_entity.pdbx_description
1 polymer ?
#
loop_
_entity_poly.entity_id
_entity_poly.type
_entity_poly.pdbx_seq_one_letter_code
_entity_poly.pdbx_strand_id
1 'polypeptide(L)'
;MHQGLYQQLISVKNTTFQNTNKYFKNILGIFISLSFTEILVMTNQPQQSKDKVWEIIIKAHPAYSKAKVAIKEKKFSVALFWLNRLLDNWPESYSICCEHAYVLKQLGDFYESICDLNIAVHFKPKKPQAWCLLGSIYQQMGNN
;
A
#
# COMPACT_ATOMS: atom_id res chain seq x y z
N MET A 1 -36.67 4.56 4.73
CA MET A 1 -35.73 3.99 5.73
C MET A 1 -34.26 4.03 5.27
N HIS A 2 -33.79 5.03 4.50
CA HIS A 2 -32.41 5.04 3.96
C HIS A 2 -31.49 6.15 4.52
N GLN A 3 -32.02 7.12 5.28
CA GLN A 3 -31.21 8.24 5.80
C GLN A 3 -30.30 7.85 6.97
N GLY A 4 -30.72 6.89 7.82
CA GLY A 4 -29.93 6.45 8.98
C GLY A 4 -28.65 5.69 8.59
N LEU A 5 -28.72 4.83 7.58
CA LEU A 5 -27.57 4.06 7.08
C LEU A 5 -26.52 4.97 6.42
N TYR A 6 -26.94 6.01 5.70
CA TYR A 6 -26.03 6.97 5.08
C TYR A 6 -25.26 7.79 6.11
N GLN A 7 -25.94 8.22 7.18
CA GLN A 7 -25.32 8.95 8.30
C GLN A 7 -24.34 8.05 9.09
N GLN A 8 -24.69 6.77 9.28
CA GLN A 8 -23.79 5.80 9.91
C GLN A 8 -22.52 5.56 9.08
N LEU A 9 -22.63 5.44 7.75
CA LEU A 9 -21.47 5.27 6.86
C LEU A 9 -20.53 6.48 6.88
N ILE A 10 -21.06 7.71 6.94
CA ILE A 10 -20.24 8.93 7.07
C ILE A 10 -19.53 8.97 8.42
N SER A 11 -20.23 8.63 9.50
CA SER A 11 -19.64 8.58 10.85
C SER A 11 -18.48 7.58 10.92
N VAL A 12 -18.66 6.38 10.37
CA VAL A 12 -17.63 5.33 10.37
C VAL A 12 -16.39 5.75 9.55
N LYS A 13 -16.60 6.36 8.37
CA LYS A 13 -15.49 6.88 7.53
C LYS A 13 -14.71 8.01 8.20
N ASN A 14 -15.39 8.92 8.89
CA ASN A 14 -14.73 10.02 9.59
C ASN A 14 -13.93 9.51 10.80
N THR A 15 -14.43 8.50 11.52
CA THR A 15 -13.68 7.89 12.63
C THR A 15 -12.44 7.13 12.18
N THR A 16 -12.48 6.44 11.03
CA THR A 16 -11.31 5.74 10.48
C THR A 16 -10.26 6.74 10.00
N PHE A 17 -10.65 7.83 9.34
CA PHE A 17 -9.75 8.90 8.91
C PHE A 17 -9.10 9.67 10.07
N GLN A 18 -9.83 9.87 11.17
CA GLN A 18 -9.26 10.49 12.37
C GLN A 18 -8.30 9.55 13.11
N ASN A 19 -8.58 8.25 13.14
CA ASN A 19 -7.71 7.29 13.80
C ASN A 19 -6.39 7.12 13.02
N THR A 20 -6.42 7.04 11.68
CA THR A 20 -5.20 6.99 10.85
C THR A 20 -4.32 8.23 11.04
N ASN A 21 -4.91 9.42 11.17
CA ASN A 21 -4.16 10.65 11.47
C ASN A 21 -3.47 10.64 12.85
N LYS A 22 -4.05 9.97 13.85
CA LYS A 22 -3.45 9.86 15.19
C LYS A 22 -2.22 8.96 15.19
N TYR A 23 -2.25 7.85 14.45
CA TYR A 23 -1.08 6.99 14.26
C TYR A 23 0.00 7.67 13.42
N PHE A 24 -0.38 8.43 12.37
CA PHE A 24 0.56 9.20 11.56
C PHE A 24 1.30 10.28 12.36
N LYS A 25 0.60 11.00 13.27
CA LYS A 25 1.22 12.04 14.11
C LYS A 25 2.23 11.50 15.12
N ASN A 26 2.02 10.29 15.66
CA ASN A 26 2.95 9.72 16.64
C ASN A 26 4.24 9.17 16.03
N ILE A 27 4.21 8.69 14.77
CA ILE A 27 5.38 8.13 14.10
C ILE A 27 6.35 9.22 13.61
N LEU A 28 5.83 10.36 13.14
CA LEU A 28 6.66 11.48 12.67
C LEU A 28 7.47 12.17 13.79
N GLY A 29 7.03 12.08 15.05
CA GLY A 29 7.65 12.80 16.17
C GLY A 29 9.01 12.25 16.63
N ILE A 30 9.39 11.02 16.25
CA ILE A 30 10.57 10.34 16.83
C ILE A 30 11.72 10.17 15.83
N PHE A 31 11.47 10.16 14.51
CA PHE A 31 12.49 9.78 13.52
C PHE A 31 13.18 10.93 12.76
N ILE A 32 12.71 12.17 12.87
CA ILE A 32 13.19 13.27 12.00
C ILE A 32 14.44 14.01 12.56
N SER A 33 14.90 13.69 13.77
CA SER A 33 15.86 14.56 14.47
C SER A 33 17.27 14.67 13.87
N LEU A 34 17.84 13.67 13.18
CA LEU A 34 19.31 13.68 12.95
C LEU A 34 19.85 13.36 11.55
N SER A 35 19.04 13.18 10.49
CA SER A 35 19.60 13.03 9.13
C SER A 35 18.78 13.65 8.00
N PHE A 36 17.57 14.15 8.27
CA PHE A 36 16.63 14.50 7.20
C PHE A 36 16.77 15.95 6.72
N THR A 37 17.24 16.86 7.57
CA THR A 37 17.36 18.29 7.23
C THR A 37 18.44 18.57 6.19
N GLU A 38 19.57 17.85 6.23
CA GLU A 38 20.64 18.02 5.22
C GLU A 38 20.24 17.49 3.83
N ILE A 39 19.38 16.47 3.77
CA ILE A 39 18.91 15.90 2.49
C ILE A 39 17.85 16.81 1.84
N LEU A 40 17.01 17.48 2.63
CA LEU A 40 15.85 18.21 2.10
C LEU A 40 16.18 19.58 1.51
N VAL A 41 17.30 20.19 1.90
CA VAL A 41 17.75 21.51 1.41
C VAL A 41 18.10 21.50 -0.09
N MET A 42 18.24 20.34 -0.74
CA MET A 42 18.62 20.26 -2.17
C MET A 42 17.46 20.08 -3.17
N THR A 43 16.19 19.90 -2.78
CA THR A 43 15.16 19.46 -3.76
C THR A 43 13.87 20.29 -3.81
N ASN A 44 13.88 21.33 -4.64
CA ASN A 44 12.68 21.85 -5.31
C ASN A 44 12.45 21.11 -6.64
N GLN A 45 12.04 19.83 -6.62
CA GLN A 45 11.68 19.06 -7.83
C GLN A 45 10.44 18.16 -7.61
N PRO A 46 9.59 17.96 -8.65
CA PRO A 46 8.25 17.36 -8.56
C PRO A 46 8.26 15.86 -8.19
N GLN A 47 7.16 15.36 -7.60
CA GLN A 47 6.90 13.96 -7.16
C GLN A 47 7.53 12.85 -8.03
N GLN A 48 7.64 13.07 -9.35
CA GLN A 48 8.22 12.13 -10.32
C GLN A 48 9.69 11.79 -10.07
N SER A 49 10.50 12.70 -9.50
CA SER A 49 11.89 12.42 -9.13
C SER A 49 11.96 11.49 -7.91
N LYS A 50 11.07 11.69 -6.94
CA LYS A 50 10.95 10.90 -5.70
C LYS A 50 10.60 9.44 -6.00
N ASP A 51 9.63 9.21 -6.88
CA ASP A 51 9.20 7.86 -7.30
C ASP A 51 10.34 6.99 -7.83
N LYS A 52 11.22 7.56 -8.67
CA LYS A 52 12.36 6.83 -9.25
C LYS A 52 13.38 6.46 -8.18
N VAL A 53 13.71 7.39 -7.29
CA VAL A 53 14.64 7.13 -6.18
C VAL A 53 14.08 6.05 -5.26
N TRP A 54 12.80 6.14 -4.93
CA TRP A 54 12.13 5.16 -4.06
C TRP A 54 12.09 3.78 -4.70
N GLU A 55 11.82 3.67 -6.00
CA GLU A 55 11.91 2.38 -6.70
C GLU A 55 13.30 1.75 -6.59
N ILE A 56 14.37 2.53 -6.69
CA ILE A 56 15.75 2.02 -6.57
C ILE A 56 15.99 1.51 -5.15
N ILE A 57 15.62 2.31 -4.13
CA ILE A 57 15.79 1.95 -2.73
C ILE A 57 14.98 0.69 -2.39
N ILE A 58 13.72 0.61 -2.81
CA ILE A 58 12.85 -0.57 -2.61
C ILE A 58 13.47 -1.80 -3.24
N LYS A 59 13.93 -1.72 -4.49
CA LYS A 59 14.54 -2.86 -5.19
C LYS A 59 15.84 -3.33 -4.53
N ALA A 60 16.59 -2.43 -3.90
CA ALA A 60 17.80 -2.75 -3.15
C ALA A 60 17.50 -3.34 -1.75
N HIS A 61 16.32 -3.11 -1.19
CA HIS A 61 15.96 -3.58 0.14
C HIS A 61 15.90 -5.13 0.17
N PRO A 62 16.55 -5.81 1.15
CA PRO A 62 16.61 -7.28 1.18
C PRO A 62 15.26 -7.98 1.23
N ALA A 63 14.23 -7.34 1.81
CA ALA A 63 12.89 -7.91 1.84
C ALA A 63 12.26 -8.00 0.44
N TYR A 64 12.62 -7.11 -0.49
CA TYR A 64 12.07 -7.11 -1.83
C TYR A 64 12.46 -8.36 -2.60
N SER A 65 13.75 -8.71 -2.65
CA SER A 65 14.20 -9.93 -3.32
C SER A 65 13.60 -11.19 -2.68
N LYS A 66 13.50 -11.24 -1.35
CA LYS A 66 12.87 -12.36 -0.62
C LYS A 66 11.38 -12.49 -0.93
N ALA A 67 10.63 -11.39 -0.99
CA ALA A 67 9.24 -11.38 -1.40
C ALA A 67 9.09 -11.91 -2.84
N LYS A 68 9.89 -11.42 -3.79
CA LYS A 68 9.84 -11.88 -5.19
C LYS A 68 10.12 -13.37 -5.35
N VAL A 69 11.11 -13.90 -4.63
CA VAL A 69 11.42 -15.34 -4.62
C VAL A 69 10.25 -16.13 -4.04
N ALA A 70 9.70 -15.71 -2.90
CA ALA A 70 8.57 -16.37 -2.27
C ALA A 70 7.31 -16.37 -3.16
N ILE A 71 7.01 -15.26 -3.85
CA ILE A 71 5.92 -15.18 -4.84
C ILE A 71 6.15 -16.18 -5.99
N LYS A 72 7.36 -16.23 -6.55
CA LYS A 72 7.72 -17.15 -7.64
C LYS A 72 7.55 -18.61 -7.23
N GLU A 73 7.91 -18.93 -5.99
CA GLU A 73 7.75 -20.26 -5.40
C GLU A 73 6.34 -20.55 -4.88
N LYS A 74 5.39 -19.61 -5.04
CA LYS A 74 4.01 -19.69 -4.52
C LYS A 74 3.93 -19.89 -2.99
N LYS A 75 4.98 -19.50 -2.25
CA LYS A 75 5.01 -19.48 -0.79
C LYS A 75 4.36 -18.19 -0.29
N PHE A 76 3.05 -18.08 -0.45
CA PHE A 76 2.32 -16.83 -0.26
C PHE A 76 2.38 -16.27 1.16
N SER A 77 2.34 -17.12 2.20
CA SER A 77 2.51 -16.68 3.59
C SER A 77 3.89 -16.06 3.86
N VAL A 78 4.94 -16.60 3.25
CA VAL A 78 6.31 -16.05 3.35
C VAL A 78 6.41 -14.74 2.57
N ALA A 79 5.81 -14.67 1.38
CA ALA A 79 5.76 -13.43 0.60
C ALA A 79 5.04 -12.32 1.38
N LEU A 80 3.91 -12.63 2.01
CA LEU A 80 3.12 -11.71 2.83
C LEU A 80 3.98 -11.08 3.94
N PHE A 81 4.72 -11.90 4.68
CA PHE A 81 5.63 -11.43 5.72
C PHE A 81 6.65 -10.40 5.20
N TRP A 82 7.30 -10.68 4.07
CA TRP A 82 8.29 -9.75 3.52
C TRP A 82 7.68 -8.48 2.92
N LEU A 83 6.49 -8.57 2.34
CA LEU A 83 5.76 -7.41 1.81
C LEU A 83 5.29 -6.48 2.93
N ASN A 84 4.81 -7.02 4.06
CA ASN A 84 4.47 -6.21 5.24
C ASN A 84 5.67 -5.38 5.72
N ARG A 85 6.86 -5.98 5.78
CA ARG A 85 8.09 -5.26 6.14
C ARG A 85 8.46 -4.14 5.17
N LEU A 86 8.09 -4.27 3.89
CA LEU A 86 8.29 -3.20 2.92
C LEU A 86 7.25 -2.09 3.12
N LEU A 87 5.99 -2.45 3.39
CA LEU A 87 4.92 -1.50 3.65
C LEU A 87 5.13 -0.68 4.92
N ASP A 88 5.84 -1.20 5.93
CA ASP A 88 6.24 -0.42 7.11
C ASP A 88 7.01 0.86 6.74
N ASN A 89 7.75 0.84 5.63
CA ASN A 89 8.59 1.96 5.17
C ASN A 89 7.98 2.70 3.97
N TRP A 90 7.24 1.99 3.13
CA TRP A 90 6.69 2.50 1.87
C TRP A 90 5.21 2.14 1.69
N PRO A 91 4.32 2.61 2.59
CA PRO A 91 2.91 2.21 2.60
C PRO A 91 2.13 2.65 1.35
N GLU A 92 2.63 3.66 0.63
CA GLU A 92 2.01 4.24 -0.57
C GLU A 92 2.64 3.72 -1.87
N SER A 93 3.59 2.78 -1.78
CA SER A 93 4.30 2.29 -2.95
C SER A 93 3.38 1.45 -3.83
N TYR A 94 3.08 1.99 -5.01
CA TYR A 94 2.28 1.31 -6.02
C TYR A 94 2.69 -0.15 -6.25
N SER A 95 3.99 -0.41 -6.42
CA SER A 95 4.47 -1.76 -6.75
C SER A 95 4.29 -2.71 -5.58
N ILE A 96 4.59 -2.26 -4.36
CA ILE A 96 4.45 -3.07 -3.15
C ILE A 96 2.97 -3.36 -2.88
N CYS A 97 2.09 -2.35 -2.95
CA CYS A 97 0.64 -2.54 -2.78
C CYS A 97 0.08 -3.53 -3.82
N CYS A 98 0.48 -3.44 -5.10
CA CYS A 98 0.04 -4.41 -6.11
C CYS A 98 0.53 -5.84 -5.83
N GLU A 99 1.77 -6.01 -5.37
CA GLU A 99 2.31 -7.34 -5.03
C GLU A 99 1.68 -7.90 -3.74
N HIS A 100 1.45 -7.05 -2.73
CA HIS A 100 0.77 -7.41 -1.49
C HIS A 100 -0.67 -7.82 -1.75
N ALA A 101 -1.43 -7.02 -2.50
CA ALA A 101 -2.76 -7.36 -2.94
C ALA A 101 -2.82 -8.67 -3.72
N TYR A 102 -1.87 -8.90 -4.63
CA TYR A 102 -1.81 -10.16 -5.37
C TYR A 102 -1.63 -11.34 -4.41
N VAL A 103 -0.73 -11.24 -3.43
CA VAL A 103 -0.49 -12.29 -2.43
C VAL A 103 -1.73 -12.53 -1.56
N LEU A 104 -2.36 -11.47 -1.05
CA LEU A 104 -3.60 -11.55 -0.26
C LEU A 104 -4.73 -12.23 -1.05
N LYS A 105 -4.87 -11.92 -2.34
CA LYS A 105 -5.82 -12.61 -3.22
C LYS A 105 -5.57 -14.12 -3.28
N GLN A 106 -4.31 -14.55 -3.37
CA GLN A 106 -3.97 -15.98 -3.38
C GLN A 106 -4.26 -16.66 -2.04
N LEU A 107 -4.25 -15.91 -0.95
CA LEU A 107 -4.59 -16.39 0.40
C LEU A 107 -6.10 -16.35 0.69
N GLY A 108 -6.90 -15.69 -0.15
CA GLY A 108 -8.35 -15.53 0.01
C GLY A 108 -8.76 -14.25 0.73
N ASP A 109 -7.81 -13.40 1.11
CA ASP A 109 -8.04 -12.14 1.83
C ASP A 109 -8.42 -11.02 0.84
N PHE A 110 -9.58 -11.18 0.18
CA PHE A 110 -10.03 -10.27 -0.88
C PHE A 110 -10.25 -8.83 -0.40
N TYR A 111 -10.73 -8.64 0.83
CA TYR A 111 -11.02 -7.31 1.36
C TYR A 111 -9.75 -6.47 1.50
N GLU A 112 -8.71 -7.01 2.15
CA GLU A 112 -7.44 -6.32 2.33
C GLU A 112 -6.72 -6.11 0.99
N SER A 113 -6.82 -7.10 0.09
CA SER A 113 -6.35 -6.98 -1.29
C SER A 113 -6.98 -5.79 -2.03
N ILE A 114 -8.29 -5.57 -1.89
CA ILE A 114 -8.99 -4.42 -2.49
C ILE A 114 -8.51 -3.10 -1.86
N CYS A 115 -8.28 -3.05 -0.55
CA CYS A 115 -7.76 -1.86 0.13
C CYS A 115 -6.41 -1.43 -0.45
N ASP A 116 -5.47 -2.35 -0.59
CA ASP A 116 -4.15 -2.08 -1.20
C ASP A 116 -4.26 -1.59 -2.65
N LEU A 117 -5.14 -2.20 -3.44
CA LEU A 117 -5.31 -1.80 -4.83
C LEU A 117 -5.97 -0.43 -4.96
N ASN A 118 -6.85 -0.04 -4.03
CA ASN A 118 -7.38 1.31 -3.98
C ASN A 118 -6.29 2.35 -3.67
N ILE A 119 -5.34 2.03 -2.78
CA ILE A 119 -4.15 2.86 -2.55
C ILE A 119 -3.34 2.97 -3.85
N ALA A 120 -3.04 1.84 -4.50
CA ALA A 120 -2.26 1.83 -5.74
C ALA A 120 -2.93 2.66 -6.86
N VAL A 121 -4.25 2.51 -7.04
CA VAL A 121 -5.04 3.29 -8.00
C VAL A 121 -5.04 4.78 -7.66
N HIS A 122 -5.13 5.14 -6.38
CA HIS A 122 -5.09 6.54 -5.95
C HIS A 122 -3.78 7.22 -6.37
N PHE A 123 -2.63 6.57 -6.17
CA PHE A 123 -1.33 7.14 -6.49
C PHE A 123 -0.97 7.06 -7.97
N LYS A 124 -1.32 5.98 -8.67
CA LYS A 124 -1.02 5.81 -10.11
C LYS A 124 -2.27 5.37 -10.89
N PRO A 125 -3.28 6.25 -11.05
CA PRO A 125 -4.56 5.89 -11.63
C PRO A 125 -4.47 5.45 -13.09
N LYS A 126 -3.45 5.92 -13.82
CA LYS A 126 -3.21 5.58 -15.23
C LYS A 126 -2.47 4.25 -15.43
N LYS A 127 -1.98 3.61 -14.36
CA LYS A 127 -1.25 2.34 -14.47
C LYS A 127 -2.25 1.17 -14.39
N PRO A 128 -2.31 0.30 -15.40
CA PRO A 128 -3.44 -0.63 -15.55
C PRO A 128 -3.41 -1.82 -14.57
N GLN A 129 -2.24 -2.21 -14.06
CA GLN A 129 -2.07 -3.44 -13.28
C GLN A 129 -3.00 -3.51 -12.06
N ALA A 130 -3.17 -2.40 -11.32
CA ALA A 130 -4.02 -2.38 -10.13
C ALA A 130 -5.50 -2.59 -10.49
N TRP A 131 -5.97 -1.95 -11.56
CA TRP A 131 -7.32 -2.13 -12.09
C TRP A 131 -7.58 -3.56 -12.57
N CYS A 132 -6.62 -4.16 -13.27
CA CYS A 132 -6.75 -5.56 -13.71
C CYS A 132 -6.87 -6.52 -12.52
N LEU A 133 -6.09 -6.30 -11.45
CA LEU A 133 -6.18 -7.10 -10.23
C LEU A 133 -7.54 -6.92 -9.53
N LEU A 134 -8.04 -5.69 -9.40
CA LEU A 134 -9.38 -5.42 -8.86
C LEU A 134 -10.47 -6.17 -9.63
N GLY A 135 -10.45 -6.08 -10.96
CA GLY A 135 -11.41 -6.78 -11.80
C GLY A 135 -11.37 -8.30 -11.59
N SER A 136 -10.16 -8.88 -11.50
CA SER A 136 -9.98 -10.31 -11.21
C SER A 136 -10.53 -10.70 -9.84
N ILE A 137 -10.36 -9.86 -8.81
CA ILE A 137 -10.88 -10.13 -7.47
C ILE A 137 -12.41 -10.09 -7.47
N TYR A 138 -13.01 -9.05 -8.05
CA TYR A 138 -14.47 -8.94 -8.12
C TYR A 138 -15.12 -10.07 -8.91
N GLN A 139 -14.49 -10.51 -10.01
CA GLN A 139 -14.95 -11.69 -10.76
C GLN A 139 -14.93 -12.95 -9.88
N GLN A 140 -13.87 -13.15 -9.11
CA GLN A 140 -13.74 -14.31 -8.23
C GLN A 140 -14.76 -14.26 -7.08
N MET A 141 -15.01 -13.09 -6.49
CA MET A 141 -16.01 -12.91 -5.44
C MET A 141 -17.46 -13.09 -5.93
N GLY A 142 -17.75 -12.73 -7.18
CA GLY A 142 -19.09 -12.92 -7.77
C GLY A 142 -19.38 -14.34 -8.26
N ASN A 143 -18.33 -15.18 -8.39
CA ASN A 143 -18.43 -16.58 -8.80
C ASN A 143 -18.40 -17.57 -7.62
N ASN A 144 -18.37 -17.07 -6.38
CA ASN A 144 -18.44 -17.84 -5.13
C ASN A 144 -19.82 -17.70 -4.49
#